data_AF-A0A2V7Z0R0-F1
#
_entry.id   AF-A0A2V7Z0R0-F1
#
_cell.length_a   1.000
_cell.length_b   1.000
_cell.length_c   1.000
_cell.angle_alpha   90.00
_cell.angle_beta   90.00
_cell.angle_gamma   90.00
#
_symmetry.space_group_name_H-M   'P 1'
#
loop_
_entity.id
_entity.type
_entity.pdbx_description
1 polymer ?
#
loop_
_entity_poly.entity_id
_entity_poly.type
_entity_poly.pdbx_seq_one_letter_code
_entity_poly.pdbx_strand_id
1 'polypeptide(L)' 'MFNVLRIQSLRPEVLQAGVALYEELMISPRSPLSRAQREMIATAVSQINACHY' A
#
# COMPACT_ATOMS: atom_id res chain seq x y z
N MET A 1 0.93 6.83 -13.24
CA MET A 1 -0.19 5.86 -13.17
C MET A 1 0.28 4.67 -12.35
N PHE A 2 -0.53 4.14 -11.42
CA PHE A 2 -0.13 3.03 -10.54
C PHE A 2 -0.19 1.68 -11.27
N ASN A 3 0.94 1.24 -11.84
CA ASN A 3 1.11 -0.02 -12.55
C ASN A 3 0.80 -1.24 -11.66
N VAL A 4 1.01 -1.13 -10.35
CA VAL A 4 0.62 -2.17 -9.37
C VAL A 4 -0.89 -2.44 -9.43
N LEU A 5 -1.73 -1.41 -9.55
CA LEU A 5 -3.17 -1.59 -9.71
C LEU A 5 -3.52 -2.14 -11.10
N ARG A 6 -2.78 -1.73 -12.14
CA ARG A 6 -2.98 -2.21 -13.52
C ARG A 6 -2.69 -3.70 -13.68
N ILE A 7 -1.65 -4.22 -13.02
CA ILE A 7 -1.37 -5.66 -13.08
C ILE A 7 -2.38 -6.44 -12.24
N GLN A 8 -2.79 -5.92 -11.08
CA GLN A 8 -3.82 -6.54 -10.25
C GLN A 8 -5.18 -6.56 -10.94
N SER A 9 -5.52 -5.53 -11.74
CA SER A 9 -6.81 -5.46 -12.44
C SER A 9 -7.01 -6.55 -13.49
N LEU A 10 -5.96 -7.30 -13.87
CA LEU A 10 -6.10 -8.49 -14.71
C LEU A 10 -6.91 -9.60 -14.02
N ARG A 11 -7.05 -9.54 -12.70
CA ARG A 11 -7.87 -10.44 -11.87
C ARG A 11 -8.62 -9.61 -10.82
N PRO A 12 -9.89 -9.25 -11.06
CA PRO A 12 -10.63 -8.30 -10.21
C PRO A 12 -10.62 -8.62 -8.71
N GLU A 13 -10.66 -9.90 -8.35
CA GLU A 13 -10.59 -10.38 -6.97
C GLU A 13 -9.25 -10.06 -6.30
N VAL A 14 -8.15 -10.08 -7.06
CA VAL A 14 -6.81 -9.71 -6.58
C VAL A 14 -6.73 -8.21 -6.36
N LEU A 15 -7.24 -7.42 -7.31
CA LEU A 15 -7.31 -5.96 -7.15
C LEU A 15 -8.13 -5.58 -5.92
N GLN A 16 -9.30 -6.19 -5.72
CA GLN A 16 -10.16 -5.92 -4.58
C GLN A 16 -9.46 -6.23 -3.25
N ALA A 17 -8.80 -7.39 -3.16
CA ALA A 17 -8.03 -7.76 -1.97
C ALA A 17 -6.84 -6.81 -1.72
N GLY A 18 -6.12 -6.41 -2.78
CA GLY A 18 -4.99 -5.49 -2.70
C GLY A 18 -5.39 -4.08 -2.25
N VAL A 19 -6.49 -3.55 -2.79
CA VAL A 19 -7.06 -2.26 -2.38
C VAL A 19 -7.53 -2.31 -0.93
N ALA A 20 -8.28 -3.35 -0.53
CA ALA A 20 -8.75 -3.50 0.84
C ALA A 20 -7.59 -3.55 1.84
N LEU A 21 -6.52 -4.28 1.52
CA LEU A 21 -5.31 -4.30 2.35
C LEU A 21 -4.67 -2.90 2.46
N TYR A 22 -4.52 -2.19 1.34
CA TYR A 22 -3.94 -0.86 1.33
C TYR A 22 -4.77 0.14 2.15
N GLU A 23 -6.09 0.11 2.01
CA GLU A 23 -6.99 0.98 2.78
C GLU A 23 -6.90 0.71 4.27
N GLU A 24 -6.87 -0.56 4.68
CA GLU A 24 -6.76 -0.94 6.08
C GLU A 24 -5.42 -0.55 6.70
N LEU A 25 -4.33 -0.71 5.96
CA LEU A 25 -3.02 -0.31 6.44
C LEU A 25 -2.85 1.21 6.44
N MET A 26 -3.18 1.91 5.34
CA MET A 26 -2.73 3.29 5.13
C MET A 26 -3.78 4.34 5.50
N ILE A 27 -5.07 4.05 5.37
CA ILE A 27 -6.14 5.04 5.48
C ILE A 27 -6.97 4.86 6.74
N SER A 28 -7.22 3.60 7.13
CA SER A 28 -8.09 3.24 8.25
C SER A 28 -7.75 4.00 9.54
N PRO A 29 -8.76 4.56 10.23
CA PRO A 29 -8.56 5.27 11.50
C PRO A 29 -8.29 4.31 12.68
N ARG A 30 -8.39 2.99 12.45
CA ARG A 30 -8.22 1.96 13.49
C ARG A 30 -6.77 1.76 13.92
N SER A 31 -5.81 2.19 13.10
CA SER A 31 -4.39 2.10 13.43
C SER A 31 -4.03 3.07 14.57
N PRO A 32 -3.25 2.64 15.58
CA PRO A 32 -2.73 3.53 16.62
C PRO A 32 -1.64 4.50 16.11
N LEU A 33 -1.06 4.22 14.94
CA LEU A 33 -0.11 5.10 14.27
C LEU A 33 -0.82 6.21 13.50
N SER A 34 -0.19 7.37 13.37
CA SER A 34 -0.61 8.39 12.42
C SER A 34 -0.31 7.97 10.99
N ARG A 35 -0.99 8.56 10.01
CA ARG A 35 -0.72 8.31 8.59
C ARG A 35 0.74 8.59 8.22
N ALA A 36 1.31 9.69 8.73
CA ALA A 36 2.70 10.04 8.49
C ALA A 36 3.68 9.00 9.04
N GLN A 37 3.39 8.39 10.21
CA GLN A 37 4.21 7.31 10.76
C GLN A 37 4.17 6.06 9.87
N ARG A 38 2.99 5.72 9.33
CA ARG A 38 2.85 4.58 8.42
C ARG A 38 3.58 4.81 7.09
N GLU A 39 3.47 6.01 6.53
CA GLU A 39 4.20 6.42 5.32
C GLU A 39 5.72 6.43 5.56
N MET A 40 6.19 6.85 6.75
CA MET A 40 7.59 6.76 7.14
C MET A 40 8.09 5.32 7.18
N ILE A 41 7.33 4.39 7.77
CA ILE A 41 7.67 2.96 7.78
C ILE A 41 7.71 2.41 6.35
N ALA A 42 6.68 2.68 5.54
CA ALA A 42 6.63 2.23 4.16
C ALA A 42 7.83 2.74 3.35
N THR A 43 8.20 4.01 3.53
CA THR A 43 9.36 4.63 2.85
C THR A 43 10.68 4.00 3.31
N ALA A 44 10.87 3.79 4.61
CA ALA A 44 12.08 3.16 5.14
C ALA A 44 12.25 1.73 4.60
N VAL A 45 11.18 0.94 4.58
CA VAL A 45 11.19 -0.41 4.02
C VAL A 45 11.47 -0.40 2.50
N SER A 46 10.85 0.50 1.75
CA SER A 46 11.11 0.64 0.31
C SER A 46 12.56 1.02 0.01
N GLN A 47 13.16 1.92 0.81
CA GLN A 47 14.57 2.30 0.68
C GLN A 47 15.50 1.12 0.95
N ILE A 48 15.26 0.35 2.03
CA ILE A 48 16.04 -0.86 2.35
C ILE A 48 15.95 -1.89 1.21
N ASN A 49 14.80 -1.98 0.55
CA ASN A 49 14.57 -2.89 -0.59
C ASN A 49 14.97 -2.32 -1.96
N ALA A 50 15.55 -1.11 -2.02
CA ALA A 50 15.83 -0.40 -3.27
C ALA A 50 14.61 -0.35 -4.23
N CYS A 51 13.41 -0.21 -3.65
CA CYS A 51 12.16 -0.11 -4.40
C CYS A 51 11.90 1.36 -4.76
N HIS A 52 12.16 1.72 -6.03
CA HIS A 52 12.09 3.10 -6.53
C HIS A 52 10.75 3.49 -7.18
N TYR A 53 9.77 2.57 -7.15
CA TYR A 53 8.50 2.69 -7.85
C TYR A 53 7.69 3.94 -7.45
#